data_AF-A0A4Z0BY19-F1
#
_entry.id   AF-A0A4Z0BY19-F1
#
_cell.length_a   1.000
_cell.length_b   1.000
_cell.length_c   1.000
_cell.angle_alpha   90.00
_cell.angle_beta   90.00
_cell.angle_gamma   90.00
#
_symmetry.space_group_name_H-M   'P 1'
#
loop_
_entity.id
_entity.type
_entity.pdbx_description
1 polymer ?
#
loop_
_entity_poly.entity_id
_entity_poly.type
_entity_poly.pdbx_seq_one_letter_code
_entity_poly.pdbx_strand_id
1 'polypeptide(L)'
;MFRMADAGFPAVEAASWSALAGPAGAPADIIRQITGKLIGLIKAPEFRNEDGGEEVDRSPEKFQKYIAFEVKKWGKVAHSIGRTID
;
A
#
# COMPACT_ATOMS: atom_id res chain seq x y z
N MET A 1 -12.56 -1.74 13.82
CA MET A 1 -12.02 -2.58 12.72
C MET A 1 -11.59 -3.91 13.31
N PHE A 2 -12.20 -5.02 12.88
CA PHE A 2 -11.87 -6.37 13.37
C PHE A 2 -10.59 -6.86 12.67
N ARG A 3 -9.62 -7.37 13.43
CA ARG A 3 -8.38 -7.94 12.89
C ARG A 3 -8.39 -9.46 13.04
N MET A 4 -7.66 -10.17 12.19
CA MET A 4 -7.55 -11.63 12.30
C MET A 4 -6.89 -12.08 13.61
N ALA A 5 -6.09 -11.20 14.24
CA ALA A 5 -5.59 -11.38 15.59
C ALA A 5 -6.71 -11.57 16.63
N ASP A 6 -7.81 -10.82 16.51
CA ASP A 6 -8.98 -10.91 17.40
C ASP A 6 -9.71 -12.25 17.23
N ALA A 7 -9.53 -12.92 16.08
CA ALA A 7 -10.05 -14.24 15.78
C ALA A 7 -9.09 -15.40 16.13
N GLY A 8 -7.97 -15.12 16.80
CA GLY A 8 -6.97 -16.14 17.17
C GLY A 8 -5.90 -16.41 16.12
N PHE A 9 -5.82 -15.58 15.07
CA PHE A 9 -4.82 -15.69 13.99
C PHE A 9 -3.90 -14.46 13.95
N PRO A 10 -3.04 -14.24 14.96
CA PRO A 10 -2.24 -13.02 15.09
C PRO A 10 -1.18 -12.84 14.00
N ALA A 11 -0.79 -13.91 13.32
CA ALA A 11 0.16 -13.85 12.20
C ALA A 11 -0.51 -13.57 10.84
N VAL A 12 -1.85 -13.61 10.78
CA VAL A 12 -2.58 -13.35 9.54
C VAL A 12 -2.86 -11.86 9.45
N GLU A 13 -2.22 -11.23 8.48
CA GLU A 13 -2.47 -9.83 8.14
C GLU A 13 -2.74 -9.77 6.64
N ALA A 14 -3.98 -9.43 6.28
CA ALA A 14 -4.40 -9.26 4.89
C ALA A 14 -5.32 -8.03 4.84
N ALA A 15 -4.73 -6.88 4.54
CA ALA A 15 -5.45 -5.63 4.35
C ALA A 15 -5.29 -5.22 2.88
N SER A 16 -6.39 -4.81 2.26
CA SER A 16 -6.37 -4.19 0.95
C SER A 16 -5.75 -2.79 1.06
N TRP A 17 -5.01 -2.39 0.03
CA TRP A 17 -4.40 -1.07 -0.05
C TRP A 17 -4.51 -0.52 -1.47
N SER A 18 -4.57 0.80 -1.56
CA SER A 18 -4.59 1.54 -2.82
C SER A 18 -3.39 2.47 -2.86
N ALA A 19 -2.84 2.70 -4.06
CA ALA A 19 -1.72 3.61 -4.23
C ALA A 19 -1.62 4.14 -5.66
N LEU A 20 -0.89 5.25 -5.82
CA LEU A 20 -0.52 5.80 -7.11
C LEU A 20 0.94 5.48 -7.44
N ALA A 21 1.19 5.01 -8.66
CA ALA A 21 2.53 4.77 -9.17
C ALA A 21 2.78 5.61 -10.43
N GLY A 22 3.99 6.17 -10.54
CA GLY A 22 4.47 6.84 -11.74
C GLY A 22 5.21 5.89 -12.70
N PRO A 23 5.51 6.33 -13.92
CA PRO A 23 6.28 5.54 -14.89
C PRO A 23 7.72 5.28 -14.41
N ALA A 24 8.30 4.18 -14.87
CA ALA A 24 9.70 3.86 -14.61
C ALA A 24 10.63 4.96 -15.14
N GLY A 25 11.60 5.37 -14.33
CA GLY A 25 12.55 6.44 -14.70
C GLY A 25 11.98 7.86 -14.61
N ALA A 26 10.78 8.06 -14.06
CA ALA A 26 10.24 9.39 -13.82
C ALA A 26 11.22 10.25 -12.99
N PRO A 27 11.41 11.54 -13.34
CA PRO A 27 12.29 12.43 -12.59
C PRO A 27 11.90 12.52 -11.11
N ALA A 28 12.89 12.41 -10.23
CA ALA A 28 12.65 12.31 -8.79
C ALA A 28 12.01 13.59 -8.21
N ASP A 29 12.29 14.75 -8.79
CA ASP A 29 11.68 16.02 -8.43
C ASP A 29 10.19 16.07 -8.78
N ILE A 30 9.78 15.54 -9.93
CA ILE A 30 8.37 15.43 -10.31
C ILE A 30 7.62 14.49 -9.37
N ILE A 31 8.19 13.33 -9.06
CA ILE A 31 7.60 12.39 -8.10
C ILE A 31 7.42 13.06 -6.73
N ARG A 32 8.46 13.74 -6.22
CA ARG A 32 8.36 14.46 -4.94
C ARG A 32 7.27 15.55 -4.94
N GLN A 33 7.16 16.31 -6.03
CA GLN A 33 6.11 17.34 -6.15
C GLN A 33 4.71 16.73 -6.11
N ILE A 34 4.47 15.66 -6.87
CA ILE A 34 3.17 14.97 -6.91
C ILE A 34 2.86 14.36 -5.53
N THR A 35 3.82 13.66 -4.91
CA THR A 35 3.64 13.09 -3.57
C THR A 35 3.29 14.16 -2.54
N GLY A 36 3.96 15.31 -2.55
CA GLY A 36 3.64 16.41 -1.64
C GLY A 36 2.19 16.91 -1.79
N LYS A 37 1.71 17.05 -3.04
CA LYS A 37 0.32 17.45 -3.30
C LYS A 37 -0.69 16.38 -2.87
N LEU A 38 -0.40 15.10 -3.13
CA LEU A 38 -1.27 13.99 -2.71
C LEU A 38 -1.40 13.91 -1.20
N ILE A 39 -0.29 14.05 -0.46
CA ILE A 39 -0.30 14.10 1.00
C ILE A 39 -1.15 15.26 1.51
N GLY A 40 -1.03 16.43 0.87
CA GLY A 40 -1.87 17.58 1.18
C GLY A 40 -3.36 17.30 0.98
N LEU A 41 -3.73 16.65 -0.12
CA LEU A 41 -5.11 16.25 -0.41
C LEU A 41 -5.64 15.24 0.60
N ILE A 42 -4.88 14.20 0.91
CA ILE A 42 -5.29 13.15 1.87
C ILE A 42 -5.54 13.76 3.27
N LYS A 43 -4.74 14.76 3.66
CA LYS A 43 -4.87 15.44 4.96
C LYS A 43 -5.95 16.53 4.98
N ALA A 44 -6.57 16.83 3.85
CA ALA A 44 -7.57 17.88 3.77
C ALA A 44 -8.86 17.44 4.49
N PRO A 45 -9.53 18.32 5.25
CA PRO A 45 -10.74 17.96 6.01
C PRO A 45 -11.91 17.48 5.13
N GLU A 46 -11.93 17.89 3.87
CA GLU A 46 -12.89 17.45 2.85
C GLU A 46 -12.57 16.06 2.28
N PHE A 47 -11.34 15.57 2.43
CA PHE A 47 -10.98 14.24 1.98
C PHE A 47 -11.59 13.21 2.92
N ARG A 48 -12.26 12.22 2.31
CA ARG A 48 -12.85 11.09 3.02
C ARG A 48 -12.49 9.83 2.27
N ASN A 49 -11.79 8.93 2.96
CA ASN A 49 -11.61 7.58 2.46
C ASN A 49 -12.91 6.79 2.62
N GLU A 50 -13.63 6.57 1.51
CA GLU A 50 -14.91 5.83 1.50
C GLU A 50 -14.72 4.34 1.84
N ASP A 51 -13.52 3.80 1.64
CA ASP A 51 -13.19 2.40 1.92
C ASP A 51 -12.95 2.11 3.41
N GLY A 52 -12.97 3.14 4.27
CA GLY A 52 -12.75 3.03 5.71
C GLY A 52 -11.34 2.56 6.11
N GLY A 53 -10.40 2.53 5.15
CA GLY A 53 -9.00 2.20 5.38
C GLY A 53 -8.22 3.33 6.06
N GLU A 54 -7.18 2.98 6.81
CA GLU A 54 -6.28 3.97 7.40
C GLU A 54 -5.49 4.71 6.31
N GLU A 55 -5.43 6.03 6.42
CA GLU A 55 -4.62 6.87 5.53
C GLU A 55 -3.15 6.72 5.89
N VAL A 56 -2.41 5.97 5.07
CA VAL A 56 -0.99 5.75 5.31
C VAL A 56 -0.16 6.65 4.40
N ASP A 57 0.33 7.74 4.97
CA ASP A 57 1.32 8.62 4.33
C ASP A 57 2.69 7.91 4.27
N ARG A 58 3.12 7.55 3.05
CA ARG A 58 4.45 7.00 2.79
C ARG A 58 5.20 7.92 1.85
N SER A 59 6.43 8.28 2.23
CA SER A 59 7.38 8.86 1.27
C SER A 59 7.63 7.90 0.11
N PRO A 60 8.09 8.37 -1.07
CA PRO A 60 8.34 7.51 -2.22
C PRO A 60 9.25 6.32 -1.90
N GLU A 61 10.28 6.53 -1.06
CA GLU A 61 11.23 5.49 -0.66
C GLU A 61 10.58 4.46 0.28
N LYS A 62 9.72 4.91 1.19
CA LYS A 62 8.94 4.01 2.06
C LYS A 62 7.94 3.20 1.25
N PHE A 63 7.32 3.82 0.25
CA PHE A 63 6.36 3.15 -0.62
C PHE A 63 7.02 2.08 -1.49
N GLN A 64 8.20 2.34 -2.05
CA GLN A 64 8.98 1.32 -2.77
C GLN A 64 9.32 0.10 -1.88
N LYS A 65 9.75 0.34 -0.64
CA LYS A 65 10.02 -0.74 0.33
C LYS A 65 8.76 -1.54 0.64
N TYR A 66 7.61 -0.86 0.78
CA TYR A 66 6.33 -1.51 1.03
C TYR A 66 5.89 -2.42 -0.12
N ILE A 67 5.94 -1.94 -1.37
CA ILE A 67 5.63 -2.78 -2.55
C ILE A 67 6.55 -4.00 -2.59
N ALA A 68 7.85 -3.83 -2.40
CA ALA A 68 8.81 -4.94 -2.41
C ALA A 68 8.48 -5.99 -1.33
N PHE A 69 8.06 -5.53 -0.15
CA PHE A 69 7.59 -6.40 0.92
C PHE A 69 6.30 -7.16 0.54
N GLU A 70 5.29 -6.46 0.03
CA GLU A 70 4.00 -7.06 -0.36
C GLU A 70 4.17 -8.08 -1.49
N VAL A 71 4.97 -7.76 -2.52
CA VAL A 71 5.29 -8.70 -3.61
C VAL A 71 5.95 -9.97 -3.06
N LYS A 72 6.91 -9.83 -2.14
CA LYS A 72 7.58 -10.98 -1.52
C LYS A 72 6.61 -11.82 -0.66
N LYS A 73 5.74 -11.16 0.11
CA LYS A 73 4.74 -11.82 0.96
C LYS A 73 3.74 -12.61 0.11
N TRP A 74 3.11 -11.96 -0.85
CA TRP A 74 2.09 -12.59 -1.69
C TRP A 74 2.66 -13.63 -2.66
N GLY A 75 3.90 -13.43 -3.15
CA GLY A 75 4.61 -14.44 -3.92
C GLY A 75 4.83 -15.75 -3.14
N LYS A 76 5.16 -15.67 -1.85
CA LYS A 76 5.27 -16.86 -0.98
C LYS A 76 3.92 -17.55 -0.81
N VAL A 77 2.85 -16.78 -0.58
CA VAL A 77 1.49 -17.32 -0.45
C VAL A 77 1.08 -18.05 -1.72
N ALA A 78 1.19 -17.40 -2.89
CA ALA A 78 0.85 -18.00 -4.18
C ALA A 78 1.63 -19.30 -4.44
N HIS A 79 2.94 -19.29 -4.17
CA HIS A 79 3.78 -20.49 -4.31
C HIS A 79 3.34 -21.63 -3.38
N SER A 80 3.00 -21.33 -2.12
CA SER A 80 2.57 -22.36 -1.16
C SER A 80 1.29 -23.08 -1.54
N ILE A 81 0.45 -22.46 -2.38
CA ILE A 81 -0.83 -23.03 -2.85
C ILE A 81 -0.80 -23.45 -4.32
N GLY A 82 0.37 -23.45 -4.96
CA GLY A 82 0.53 -23.84 -6.36
C GLY A 82 -0.22 -22.94 -7.36
N ARG A 83 -0.45 -21.66 -7.02
CA ARG A 83 -1.13 -20.70 -7.90
C ARG A 83 -0.13 -19.82 -8.63
N THR A 84 -0.33 -19.65 -9.93
CA THR A 84 0.32 -18.65 -10.77
C THR A 84 -0.75 -17.90 -11.56
N ILE A 85 -0.45 -16.69 -12.01
CA ILE A 85 -1.30 -15.92 -12.93
C ILE A 85 -0.62 -16.01 -14.29
N ASP A 86 -1.39 -16.39 -15.32
CA ASP A 86 -0.92 -16.57 -16.71
C ASP A 86 -0.47 -15.25 -17.37
#